data_AF-A0A059XLC8-F1
#
_entry.id   AF-A0A059XLC8-F1
#
_cell.length_a   1.000
_cell.length_b   1.000
_cell.length_c   1.000
_cell.angle_alpha   90.00
_cell.angle_beta   90.00
_cell.angle_gamma   90.00
#
_symmetry.space_group_name_H-M   'P 1'
#
loop_
_entity.id
_entity.type
_entity.pdbx_description
1 polymer ?
#
loop_
_entity_poly.entity_id
_entity_poly.type
_entity_poly.pdbx_seq_one_letter_code
_entity_poly.pdbx_strand_id
1 'polypeptide(L)'
;MRYKIEEHDYKVRINQASKFIQAGDKVKVTITFRGREIQHSNLAIDLLNKMASDLTAVAEIQQAPSRDGRNVIMLLSPKKVT
;
A
#
# COMPACT_ATOMS: atom_id res chain seq x y z
N MET A 1 0.13 -4.46 7.37
CA MET A 1 -1.16 -5.14 7.14
C MET A 1 -0.92 -6.61 6.79
N ARG A 2 -1.95 -7.47 6.85
CA ARG A 2 -1.87 -8.87 6.40
C ARG A 2 -2.37 -8.97 4.95
N TYR A 3 -1.91 -9.98 4.21
CA TYR A 3 -2.38 -10.24 2.83
C TYR A 3 -3.86 -10.64 2.77
N LYS A 4 -4.41 -11.25 3.84
CA LYS A 4 -5.85 -11.49 4.02
C LYS A 4 -6.49 -10.33 4.77
N ILE A 5 -6.58 -9.18 4.10
CA ILE A 5 -7.32 -8.03 4.62
C ILE A 5 -8.79 -8.16 4.23
N GLU A 6 -9.70 -7.90 5.16
CA GLU A 6 -11.14 -7.81 4.85
C GLU A 6 -11.44 -6.47 4.16
N GLU A 7 -12.50 -6.43 3.34
CA GLU A 7 -12.85 -5.24 2.57
C GLU A 7 -13.07 -4.00 3.45
N HIS A 8 -13.66 -4.19 4.64
CA HIS A 8 -13.87 -3.10 5.59
C HIS A 8 -12.54 -2.52 6.10
N ASP A 9 -11.59 -3.35 6.53
CA ASP A 9 -10.27 -2.88 6.99
C ASP A 9 -9.51 -2.24 5.82
N TYR A 10 -9.61 -2.80 4.62
CA TYR A 10 -9.01 -2.20 3.41
C TYR A 10 -9.49 -0.77 3.19
N LYS A 11 -10.81 -0.54 3.23
CA LYS A 11 -11.40 0.80 3.07
C LYS A 11 -10.92 1.77 4.15
N VAL A 12 -10.85 1.34 5.41
CA VAL A 12 -10.31 2.16 6.51
C VAL A 12 -8.85 2.55 6.26
N ARG A 13 -8.02 1.61 5.79
CA ARG A 13 -6.60 1.86 5.47
C ARG A 13 -6.42 2.80 4.30
N ILE A 14 -7.20 2.65 3.23
CA ILE A 14 -7.21 3.57 2.09
C ILE A 14 -7.58 4.98 2.53
N ASN A 15 -8.65 5.11 3.33
CA ASN A 15 -9.11 6.42 3.77
C ASN A 15 -8.06 7.10 4.65
N GLN A 16 -7.40 6.34 5.52
CA GLN A 16 -6.31 6.84 6.35
C GLN A 16 -5.08 7.24 5.52
N ALA A 17 -4.68 6.42 4.54
CA ALA A 17 -3.59 6.73 3.63
C ALA A 17 -3.89 8.00 2.82
N SER A 18 -5.10 8.12 2.28
CA SER A 18 -5.55 9.31 1.56
C SER A 18 -5.46 10.57 2.43
N LYS A 19 -5.85 10.51 3.71
CA LYS A 19 -5.72 11.64 4.64
C LYS A 19 -4.27 12.07 4.87
N PHE A 20 -3.36 11.12 5.09
CA PHE A 20 -1.93 11.43 5.27
C PHE A 20 -1.34 12.06 4.00
N ILE A 21 -1.65 11.50 2.85
CA ILE A 21 -1.18 11.98 1.56
C ILE A 21 -1.71 13.40 1.28
N GLN A 22 -2.99 13.66 1.58
CA GLN A 22 -3.56 15.01 1.46
C GLN A 22 -2.95 16.01 2.45
N ALA A 23 -2.47 15.55 3.61
CA ALA A 23 -1.73 16.38 4.56
C ALA A 23 -0.29 16.68 4.11
N GLY A 24 0.18 16.08 3.01
CA GLY A 24 1.55 16.23 2.50
C GLY A 24 2.53 15.20 3.03
N ASP A 25 2.07 14.19 3.78
CA ASP A 25 2.90 13.12 4.30
C ASP A 25 3.11 12.01 3.27
N LYS A 26 4.30 11.42 3.30
CA LYS A 26 4.60 10.19 2.54
C LYS A 26 4.07 8.98 3.30
N VAL A 27 3.45 8.05 2.58
CA VAL A 27 2.87 6.84 3.17
C VAL A 27 3.65 5.62 2.69
N LYS A 28 4.29 4.93 3.63
CA LYS A 28 4.89 3.61 3.38
C LYS A 28 3.91 2.52 3.77
N VAL A 29 3.48 1.73 2.78
CA VAL A 29 2.59 0.59 3.00
C VAL A 29 3.44 -0.68 3.08
N THR A 30 3.28 -1.44 4.17
CA THR A 30 4.01 -2.69 4.40
C THR A 30 3.04 -3.85 4.66
N ILE A 31 3.18 -4.90 3.86
CA ILE A 31 2.55 -6.20 4.08
C ILE A 31 3.61 -7.12 4.66
N THR A 32 3.34 -7.69 5.83
CA THR A 32 4.25 -8.64 6.48
C THR A 32 3.68 -10.04 6.36
N PHE A 33 4.50 -10.98 5.92
CA PHE A 33 4.16 -12.39 5.83
C PHE A 33 4.69 -13.15 7.05
N ARG A 34 3.99 -14.19 7.49
CA ARG A 34 4.46 -15.08 8.55
C ARG A 34 4.69 -16.48 7.99
N GLY A 35 5.90 -17.01 8.18
CA GLY A 35 6.25 -18.39 7.80
C GLY A 35 6.10 -18.67 6.29
N ARG A 36 5.30 -19.69 5.97
CA ARG A 36 5.08 -20.18 4.59
C ARG A 36 4.21 -19.26 3.72
N GLU A 37 3.63 -18.21 4.30
CA GLU A 37 2.75 -17.27 3.59
C GLU A 37 3.49 -16.40 2.57
N ILE A 38 4.82 -16.43 2.60
CA ILE A 38 5.67 -15.70 1.66
C ILE A 38 5.44 -16.12 0.19
N GLN A 39 4.89 -17.30 -0.05
CA GLN A 39 4.50 -17.74 -1.39
C GLN A 39 3.38 -16.88 -1.99
N HIS A 40 2.59 -16.20 -1.15
CA HIS A 40 1.53 -15.28 -1.55
C HIS A 40 2.01 -13.85 -1.79
N SER A 41 3.33 -13.66 -2.01
CA SER A 41 3.91 -12.36 -2.37
C SER A 41 3.19 -11.71 -3.56
N ASN A 42 2.79 -12.50 -4.56
CA ASN A 42 2.07 -11.99 -5.73
C ASN A 42 0.70 -11.39 -5.37
N LEU A 43 -0.04 -11.99 -4.43
CA LEU A 43 -1.33 -11.47 -3.97
C LEU A 43 -1.16 -10.14 -3.22
N ALA A 44 -0.08 -10.00 -2.46
CA ALA A 44 0.25 -8.75 -1.78
C ALA A 44 0.64 -7.65 -2.76
N ILE A 45 1.41 -7.97 -3.79
CA ILE A 45 1.77 -7.03 -4.85
C ILE A 45 0.52 -6.55 -5.58
N ASP A 46 -0.38 -7.46 -5.95
CA ASP A 46 -1.66 -7.13 -6.59
C ASP A 46 -2.52 -6.21 -5.69
N LEU A 47 -2.64 -6.54 -4.41
CA LEU A 47 -3.36 -5.72 -3.44
C LEU A 47 -2.77 -4.30 -3.33
N LEU A 48 -1.44 -4.17 -3.31
CA LEU A 48 -0.78 -2.86 -3.26
C LEU A 48 -0.96 -2.08 -4.56
N ASN A 49 -0.90 -2.74 -5.71
CA ASN A 49 -1.21 -2.11 -7.00
C ASN A 49 -2.66 -1.60 -7.03
N LYS A 50 -3.61 -2.37 -6.48
CA LYS A 50 -5.00 -1.93 -6.33
C LYS A 50 -5.09 -0.69 -5.42
N MET A 51 -4.42 -0.69 -4.27
CA MET A 51 -4.37 0.50 -3.39
C MET A 51 -3.77 1.71 -4.10
N ALA A 52 -2.71 1.51 -4.89
CA ALA A 52 -2.07 2.55 -5.68
C ALA A 52 -3.04 3.18 -6.68
N SER A 53 -3.83 2.34 -7.35
CA SER A 53 -4.84 2.77 -8.32
C SER A 53 -5.95 3.56 -7.65
N ASP A 54 -6.46 3.10 -6.50
CA ASP A 54 -7.46 3.83 -5.69
C ASP A 54 -6.94 5.22 -5.24
N LEU A 55 -5.65 5.31 -4.91
CA LEU A 55 -5.03 6.53 -4.39
C LEU A 55 -4.39 7.42 -5.46
N THR A 56 -4.42 7.03 -6.74
CA THR A 56 -3.79 7.77 -7.87
C THR A 56 -4.32 9.20 -8.03
N ALA A 57 -5.53 9.48 -7.52
CA ALA A 57 -6.10 10.82 -7.53
C ALA A 57 -5.33 11.80 -6.63
N VAL A 58 -4.81 11.34 -5.49
CA VAL A 58 -4.16 12.18 -4.46
C VAL A 58 -2.66 11.87 -4.29
N ALA A 59 -2.22 10.70 -4.76
CA ALA A 59 -0.89 10.16 -4.54
C ALA A 59 -0.17 9.82 -5.84
N GLU A 60 1.15 9.85 -5.79
CA GLU A 60 2.03 9.31 -6.82
C GLU A 60 2.85 8.13 -6.27
N ILE A 61 3.12 7.15 -7.13
CA ILE A 61 3.93 5.98 -6.76
C ILE A 61 5.40 6.41 -6.79
N GLN A 62 5.99 6.60 -5.60
CA GLN A 62 7.41 6.88 -5.46
C GLN A 62 8.23 5.60 -5.57
N GLN A 63 7.72 4.49 -5.01
CA GLN A 63 8.33 3.17 -5.14
C GLN A 63 7.24 2.13 -5.37
N ALA A 64 7.35 1.44 -6.50
CA ALA A 64 6.45 0.34 -6.85
C ALA A 64 6.50 -0.78 -5.79
N PRO A 65 5.40 -1.55 -5.62
CA PRO A 65 5.37 -2.64 -4.67
C PRO A 65 6.46 -3.66 -4.98
N SER A 66 7.37 -3.85 -4.02
CA SER A 66 8.50 -4.75 -4.15
C SER A 66 8.65 -5.60 -2.90
N ARG A 67 9.20 -6.80 -3.09
CA ARG A 67 9.43 -7.75 -2.01
C ARG A 67 10.72 -7.40 -1.28
N ASP A 68 10.58 -7.13 0.01
CA ASP A 68 11.67 -6.87 0.95
C ASP A 68 11.73 -8.02 1.96
N GLY A 69 12.50 -9.06 1.62
CA GLY A 69 12.63 -10.27 2.44
C GLY A 69 11.29 -10.96 2.71
N ARG A 70 10.82 -10.84 3.96
CA ARG A 70 9.53 -11.40 4.44
C ARG A 70 8.37 -10.40 4.36
N ASN A 71 8.60 -9.25 3.75
CA ASN A 71 7.62 -8.19 3.59
C ASN A 71 7.45 -7.85 2.11
N VAL A 72 6.35 -7.21 1.77
CA VAL A 72 6.20 -6.45 0.54
C VAL A 72 5.93 -5.01 0.94
N ILE A 73 6.70 -4.10 0.35
CA ILE A 73 6.67 -2.68 0.67
C ILE A 73 6.32 -1.87 -0.58
N MET A 74 5.61 -0.78 -0.38
CA MET A 74 5.30 0.22 -1.38
C MET A 74 5.40 1.61 -0.76
N LEU A 75 5.88 2.59 -1.52
CA LEU A 75 5.97 3.98 -1.07
C LEU A 75 5.12 4.89 -1.96
N LEU A 76 4.20 5.60 -1.32
CA LEU A 76 3.36 6.62 -1.93
C LEU A 76 3.81 7.99 -1.45
N SER A 77 3.84 8.94 -2.37
CA SER A 77 4.08 10.35 -2.07
C SER A 77 2.84 11.18 -2.41
N PRO A 78 2.63 12.32 -1.72
CA PRO A 78 1.62 13.27 -2.10
C PRO A 78 1.86 13.76 -3.52
N LYS A 79 0.82 13.68 -4.36
CA LYS A 79 0.86 14.28 -5.68
C LYS A 79 0.92 15.79 -5.46
N LYS A 80 2.02 16.43 -5.84
CA LYS A 80 2.14 17.89 -5.72
C LYS A 80 1.01 18.53 -6.52
N VAL A 81 0.06 19.13 -5.82
CA VAL A 81 -0.84 20.14 -6.39
C VAL A 81 0.05 21.34 -6.71
N THR A 82 0.46 21.44 -7.97
CA THR A 82 1.09 22.65 -8.52
C THR A 82 0.01 23.65 -8.82
#